data_AF-A0A974GZJ2-F1
#
_entry.id   AF-A0A974GZJ2-F1
#
_cell.length_a   1.000
_cell.length_b   1.000
_cell.length_c   1.000
_cell.angle_alpha   90.00
_cell.angle_beta   90.00
_cell.angle_gamma   90.00
#
_symmetry.space_group_name_H-M   'P 1'
#
loop_
_entity.id
_entity.type
_entity.pdbx_description
1 polymer ?
#
loop_
_entity_poly.entity_id
_entity_poly.type
_entity_poly.pdbx_seq_one_letter_code
_entity_poly.pdbx_strand_id
1 'polypeptide(L)'
;LPVIASLIIDNVTTTSVSLSWPIPLGNISSYIIQVIGTPSKELIVKTNSSLVDQLIPGNYYTFIVFDTNGNINSTKTSNSTFTFLPVIPGLIIDNVTTNSVSLSWLIPLGNISSYIIQVLGTPQKELKVNANSLLLNPLIPGNYYIFTVFATNENMNGTKTQNSTNTGWHI
;
A
#
# COMPACT_ATOMS: atom_id res chain seq x y z
N LEU A 1 -1.36 -20.31 30.51
CA LEU A 1 -1.40 -20.94 29.17
C LEU A 1 -0.01 -20.91 28.57
N PRO A 2 0.35 -21.85 27.69
CA PRO A 2 1.62 -21.78 26.97
C PRO A 2 1.63 -20.52 26.12
N VAL A 3 2.81 -19.96 25.87
CA VAL A 3 2.96 -18.70 25.14
C VAL A 3 3.09 -18.99 23.66
N ILE A 4 2.38 -18.23 22.82
CA ILE A 4 2.61 -18.21 21.39
C ILE A 4 4.01 -17.63 21.15
N ALA A 5 4.95 -18.46 20.70
CA ALA A 5 6.36 -18.09 20.61
C ALA A 5 6.62 -16.90 19.67
N SER A 6 5.88 -16.83 18.56
CA SER A 6 6.00 -15.75 17.57
C SER A 6 4.72 -15.59 16.77
N LEU A 7 4.41 -14.34 16.39
CA LEU A 7 3.38 -14.01 15.41
C LEU A 7 4.06 -13.70 14.08
N ILE A 8 3.73 -14.47 13.04
CA ILE A 8 4.33 -14.42 11.72
C ILE A 8 3.38 -13.69 10.77
N ILE A 9 3.95 -12.81 9.94
CA ILE A 9 3.25 -12.13 8.84
C ILE A 9 3.64 -12.85 7.55
N ASP A 10 2.71 -13.61 6.98
CA ASP A 10 2.97 -14.46 5.81
C ASP A 10 2.85 -13.68 4.50
N ASN A 11 1.85 -12.80 4.42
CA ASN A 11 1.57 -12.01 3.23
C ASN A 11 0.86 -10.70 3.59
N VAL A 12 1.13 -9.65 2.82
CA VAL A 12 0.54 -8.33 2.97
C VAL A 12 0.00 -7.87 1.62
N THR A 13 -1.21 -7.31 1.62
CA THR A 13 -1.80 -6.65 0.45
C THR A 13 -2.10 -5.19 0.78
N THR A 14 -2.77 -4.49 -0.14
CA THR A 14 -3.26 -3.14 0.12
C THR A 14 -4.35 -3.10 1.21
N THR A 15 -5.08 -4.19 1.42
CA THR A 15 -6.26 -4.20 2.31
C THR A 15 -6.32 -5.41 3.25
N SER A 16 -5.29 -6.26 3.27
CA SER A 16 -5.27 -7.44 4.12
C SER A 16 -3.88 -7.86 4.56
N VAL A 17 -3.81 -8.58 5.68
CA VAL A 17 -2.60 -9.23 6.20
C VAL A 17 -2.92 -10.68 6.57
N SER A 18 -2.12 -11.61 6.07
CA SER A 18 -2.18 -13.03 6.45
C SER A 18 -1.23 -13.28 7.61
N LEU A 19 -1.75 -13.88 8.67
CA LEU A 19 -1.04 -14.15 9.91
C LEU A 19 -0.98 -15.65 10.17
N SER A 20 0.14 -16.11 10.72
CA SER A 20 0.27 -17.45 11.28
C SER A 20 1.12 -17.46 12.54
N TRP A 21 1.00 -18.51 13.33
CA TRP A 21 1.81 -18.70 14.52
C TRP A 21 1.99 -20.19 14.85
N PRO A 22 3.07 -20.56 15.55
CA PRO A 22 3.24 -21.92 16.06
C PRO A 22 2.14 -22.27 17.06
N ILE A 23 1.63 -23.51 17.00
CA ILE A 23 0.65 -24.02 17.97
C ILE A 23 1.35 -24.22 19.33
N PRO A 24 0.91 -23.54 20.40
CA PRO A 24 1.45 -23.76 21.73
C PRO A 24 1.13 -25.16 22.28
N LEU A 25 2.00 -25.68 23.15
CA LEU A 25 1.81 -26.99 23.80
C LEU A 25 0.71 -26.94 24.87
N GLY A 26 -0.53 -27.35 24.57
CA GLY A 26 -1.59 -27.48 25.57
C GLY A 26 -2.99 -27.54 24.97
N ASN A 27 -4.02 -27.60 25.82
CA ASN A 27 -5.41 -27.49 25.38
C ASN A 27 -5.77 -26.03 25.10
N ILE A 28 -5.98 -25.71 23.83
CA ILE A 28 -6.37 -24.38 23.33
C ILE A 28 -7.82 -24.44 22.86
N SER A 29 -8.65 -23.52 23.31
CA SER A 29 -10.05 -23.42 22.85
C SER A 29 -10.17 -22.57 21.59
N SER A 30 -9.51 -21.41 21.59
CA SER A 30 -9.45 -20.47 20.46
C SER A 30 -8.35 -19.45 20.68
N TYR A 31 -8.04 -18.70 19.63
CA TYR A 31 -7.12 -17.57 19.62
C TYR A 31 -7.92 -16.27 19.45
N ILE A 32 -7.48 -15.20 20.11
CA ILE A 32 -7.98 -13.85 19.88
C ILE A 32 -6.89 -13.06 19.16
N ILE A 33 -7.27 -12.38 18.09
CA ILE A 33 -6.43 -11.45 17.34
C ILE A 33 -6.96 -10.03 17.57
N GLN A 34 -6.15 -9.16 18.18
CA GLN A 34 -6.44 -7.73 18.29
C GLN A 34 -5.62 -6.97 17.24
N VAL A 35 -6.30 -6.13 16.46
CA VAL A 35 -5.71 -5.28 15.43
C VAL A 35 -5.75 -3.85 15.95
N ILE A 36 -4.56 -3.31 16.21
CA ILE A 36 -4.37 -1.92 16.62
C ILE A 36 -4.02 -1.10 15.38
N GLY A 37 -4.83 -0.08 15.11
CA GLY A 37 -4.74 0.78 13.93
C GLY A 37 -6.13 1.35 13.62
N THR A 38 -6.28 1.93 12.43
CA THR A 38 -7.57 2.45 11.95
C THR A 38 -7.92 1.74 10.64
N PRO A 39 -8.98 0.91 10.59
CA PRO A 39 -9.85 0.53 11.69
C PRO A 39 -9.16 -0.41 12.69
N SER A 40 -9.59 -0.37 13.95
CA SER A 40 -9.27 -1.41 14.92
C SER A 40 -10.23 -2.58 14.79
N LYS A 41 -9.78 -3.79 15.09
CA LYS A 41 -10.58 -5.02 14.98
C LYS A 41 -10.21 -6.01 16.07
N GLU A 42 -11.15 -6.91 16.35
CA GLU A 42 -10.90 -8.11 17.14
C GLU A 42 -11.50 -9.31 16.42
N LEU A 43 -10.74 -10.40 16.32
CA LEU A 43 -11.19 -11.66 15.71
C LEU A 43 -10.98 -12.81 16.69
N ILE A 44 -11.90 -13.78 16.66
CA ILE A 44 -11.77 -15.05 17.36
C ILE A 44 -11.61 -16.15 16.32
N VAL A 45 -10.52 -16.89 16.37
CA VAL A 45 -10.23 -17.97 15.42
C VAL A 45 -9.88 -19.27 16.14
N LYS A 46 -10.10 -20.40 15.49
CA LYS A 46 -9.82 -21.74 16.05
C LYS A 46 -8.60 -22.41 15.41
N THR A 47 -8.01 -21.76 14.43
CA THR A 47 -6.81 -22.19 13.69
C THR A 47 -5.64 -21.31 14.08
N ASN A 48 -4.42 -21.80 13.86
CA ASN A 48 -3.17 -21.08 14.13
C ASN A 48 -2.77 -20.12 13.00
N SER A 49 -3.74 -19.71 12.20
CA SER A 49 -3.59 -18.76 11.10
C SER A 49 -4.90 -18.04 10.84
N SER A 50 -4.82 -16.81 10.33
CA SER A 50 -5.99 -16.01 9.95
C SER A 50 -5.63 -14.97 8.88
N LEU A 51 -6.59 -14.69 8.00
CA LEU A 51 -6.57 -13.50 7.16
C LEU A 51 -7.28 -12.36 7.91
N VAL A 52 -6.61 -11.23 8.09
CA VAL A 52 -7.23 -9.98 8.52
C VAL A 52 -7.45 -9.12 7.29
N ASP A 53 -8.71 -8.95 6.89
CA ASP A 53 -9.09 -8.20 5.69
C ASP A 53 -9.63 -6.80 6.03
N GLN A 54 -10.14 -6.07 5.03
CA GLN A 54 -10.78 -4.75 5.16
C GLN A 54 -9.92 -3.76 5.97
N LEU A 55 -8.61 -3.77 5.75
CA LEU A 55 -7.66 -2.80 6.24
C LEU A 55 -7.55 -1.64 5.25
N ILE A 56 -7.08 -0.48 5.71
CA ILE A 56 -6.88 0.70 4.87
C ILE A 56 -5.49 0.62 4.22
N PRO A 57 -5.35 0.89 2.91
CA PRO A 57 -4.06 0.95 2.24
C PRO A 57 -3.10 1.99 2.81
N GLY A 58 -1.81 1.67 2.88
CA GLY A 58 -0.75 2.55 3.39
C GLY A 58 -0.80 2.81 4.90
N ASN A 59 -1.57 2.05 5.66
CA ASN A 59 -1.67 2.21 7.12
C ASN A 59 -0.78 1.23 7.87
N TYR A 60 -0.25 1.70 8.99
CA TYR A 60 0.49 0.89 9.95
C TYR A 60 -0.49 0.17 10.88
N TYR A 61 -0.29 -1.14 11.04
CA TYR A 61 -1.07 -1.96 11.96
C TYR A 61 -0.15 -2.75 12.88
N THR A 62 -0.58 -2.90 14.13
CA THR A 62 -0.02 -3.86 15.08
C THR A 62 -1.04 -4.96 15.34
N PHE A 63 -0.64 -6.19 15.05
CA PHE A 63 -1.42 -7.39 15.28
C PHE A 63 -0.95 -8.02 16.59
N ILE A 64 -1.90 -8.42 17.43
CA ILE A 64 -1.63 -9.04 18.72
C ILE A 64 -2.43 -10.33 18.78
N VAL A 65 -1.79 -11.45 19.06
CA VAL A 65 -2.44 -12.76 19.22
C VAL A 65 -2.22 -13.30 20.63
N PHE A 66 -3.24 -13.96 21.16
CA PHE A 66 -3.17 -14.73 22.40
C PHE A 66 -4.18 -15.86 22.41
N ASP A 67 -3.85 -16.94 23.12
CA ASP A 67 -4.71 -18.10 23.30
C ASP A 67 -5.73 -17.84 24.41
N THR A 68 -6.87 -18.51 24.29
CA THR A 68 -7.89 -18.57 25.33
C THR A 68 -8.22 -20.02 25.68
N ASN A 69 -8.42 -20.27 26.97
CA ASN A 69 -8.96 -21.53 27.48
C ASN A 69 -9.95 -21.20 28.61
N GLY A 70 -11.25 -21.22 28.28
CA GLY A 70 -12.29 -20.68 29.16
C GLY A 70 -12.07 -19.18 29.42
N ASN A 71 -11.91 -18.80 30.69
CA ASN A 71 -11.72 -17.41 31.12
C ASN A 71 -10.25 -17.00 31.28
N ILE A 72 -9.31 -17.85 30.86
CA ILE A 72 -7.87 -17.62 31.02
C ILE A 72 -7.28 -17.25 29.66
N ASN A 73 -6.52 -16.16 29.62
CA ASN A 73 -5.79 -15.70 28.44
C ASN A 73 -4.29 -16.00 28.57
N SER A 74 -3.62 -16.30 27.47
CA SER A 74 -2.15 -16.39 27.43
C SER A 74 -1.51 -15.01 27.44
N THR A 75 -0.18 -15.00 27.55
CA THR A 75 0.62 -13.81 27.22
C THR A 75 0.35 -13.41 25.77
N LYS A 76 0.32 -12.09 25.54
CA LYS A 76 0.13 -11.48 24.23
C LYS A 76 1.43 -11.48 23.43
N THR A 77 1.34 -11.87 22.18
CA THR A 77 2.45 -11.82 21.22
C THR A 77 2.07 -10.92 20.06
N SER A 78 2.94 -10.02 19.65
CA SER A 78 2.61 -9.01 18.63
C SER A 78 3.62 -8.94 17.50
N ASN A 79 3.14 -8.49 16.33
CA ASN A 79 3.95 -8.14 15.17
C ASN A 79 3.24 -7.01 14.40
N SER A 80 3.99 -6.23 13.64
CA SER A 80 3.47 -5.01 13.00
C SER A 80 3.96 -4.89 11.56
N THR A 81 3.14 -4.30 10.70
CA THR A 81 3.51 -3.99 9.32
C THR A 81 2.66 -2.86 8.76
N PHE A 82 3.10 -2.29 7.64
CA PHE A 82 2.27 -1.42 6.80
C PHE A 82 1.53 -2.25 5.76
N THR A 83 0.25 -1.97 5.53
CA THR A 83 -0.41 -2.41 4.28
C THR A 83 0.19 -1.68 3.09
N PHE A 84 0.16 -2.30 1.91
CA PHE A 84 0.65 -1.64 0.72
C PHE A 84 -0.15 -0.38 0.38
N LEU A 85 0.55 0.61 -0.17
CA LEU A 85 -0.11 1.79 -0.74
C LEU A 85 -1.03 1.39 -1.89
N PRO A 86 -2.12 2.13 -2.10
CA PRO A 86 -3.08 1.77 -3.13
C PRO A 86 -2.50 1.96 -4.52
N VAL A 87 -3.01 1.17 -5.48
CA VAL A 87 -2.68 1.29 -6.90
C VAL A 87 -3.45 2.46 -7.49
N ILE A 88 -2.78 3.30 -8.27
CA ILE A 88 -3.44 4.38 -9.03
C ILE A 88 -4.13 3.71 -10.23
N PRO A 89 -5.46 3.82 -10.40
CA PRO A 89 -6.18 3.05 -11.42
C PRO A 89 -5.78 3.36 -12.86
N GLY A 90 -5.29 4.58 -13.12
CA GLY A 90 -4.83 4.99 -14.43
C GLY A 90 -4.15 6.36 -14.41
N LEU A 91 -3.20 6.53 -15.33
CA LEU A 91 -2.58 7.81 -15.63
C LEU A 91 -3.15 8.34 -16.95
N ILE A 92 -3.84 9.46 -16.88
CA ILE A 92 -4.48 10.12 -18.03
C ILE A 92 -3.51 11.16 -18.59
N ILE A 93 -3.40 11.16 -19.92
CA ILE A 93 -2.60 12.11 -20.69
C ILE A 93 -3.57 12.93 -21.53
N ASP A 94 -3.55 14.26 -21.33
CA ASP A 94 -4.37 15.21 -22.07
C ASP A 94 -3.51 16.37 -22.59
N ASN A 95 -4.08 17.17 -23.51
CA ASN A 95 -3.50 18.43 -24.00
C ASN A 95 -2.01 18.30 -24.40
N VAL A 96 -1.69 17.29 -25.20
CA VAL A 96 -0.34 17.07 -25.72
C VAL A 96 -0.01 18.16 -26.75
N THR A 97 1.01 18.96 -26.47
CA THR A 97 1.53 19.98 -27.38
C THR A 97 2.91 19.59 -27.91
N THR A 98 3.56 20.50 -28.63
CA THR A 98 4.94 20.31 -29.08
C THR A 98 5.95 20.31 -27.93
N ASN A 99 5.65 20.91 -26.78
CA ASN A 99 6.61 21.06 -25.68
C ASN A 99 6.01 20.83 -24.28
N SER A 100 4.77 20.35 -24.19
CA SER A 100 4.11 20.11 -22.90
C SER A 100 3.11 18.98 -22.98
N VAL A 101 2.83 18.39 -21.82
CA VAL A 101 1.80 17.37 -21.62
C VAL A 101 1.08 17.63 -20.31
N SER A 102 -0.25 17.54 -20.29
CA SER A 102 -1.02 17.51 -19.05
C SER A 102 -1.20 16.07 -18.57
N LEU A 103 -0.82 15.82 -17.33
CA LEU A 103 -0.99 14.53 -16.66
C LEU A 103 -2.05 14.67 -15.58
N SER A 104 -2.94 13.69 -15.45
CA SER A 104 -3.87 13.59 -14.33
C SER A 104 -4.14 12.13 -13.94
N TRP A 105 -4.55 11.91 -12.69
CA TRP A 105 -4.88 10.58 -12.19
C TRP A 105 -5.98 10.66 -11.12
N LEU A 106 -6.66 9.53 -10.92
CA LEU A 106 -7.61 9.39 -9.83
C LEU A 106 -6.85 9.23 -8.51
N ILE A 107 -7.33 9.89 -7.45
CA ILE A 107 -6.83 9.71 -6.08
C ILE A 107 -7.41 8.40 -5.55
N PRO A 108 -6.60 7.35 -5.36
CA PRO A 108 -7.12 6.13 -4.79
C PRO A 108 -7.32 6.26 -3.28
N LEU A 109 -8.17 5.41 -2.71
CA LEU A 109 -8.43 5.40 -1.26
C LEU A 109 -7.25 4.80 -0.50
N GLY A 110 -6.80 5.49 0.55
CA GLY A 110 -5.71 5.04 1.40
C GLY A 110 -4.99 6.20 2.07
N ASN A 111 -4.00 5.88 2.88
CA ASN A 111 -3.13 6.87 3.51
C ASN A 111 -1.98 7.24 2.57
N ILE A 112 -2.18 8.30 1.79
CA ILE A 112 -1.23 8.81 0.79
C ILE A 112 -0.87 10.25 1.17
N SER A 113 0.43 10.56 1.20
CA SER A 113 0.90 11.92 1.47
C SER A 113 1.12 12.72 0.20
N SER A 114 1.60 12.07 -0.88
CA SER A 114 1.93 12.72 -2.14
C SER A 114 2.08 11.70 -3.28
N TYR A 115 2.37 12.19 -4.49
CA TYR A 115 2.65 11.38 -5.66
C TYR A 115 4.04 11.68 -6.21
N ILE A 116 4.73 10.65 -6.68
CA ILE A 116 5.98 10.77 -7.43
C ILE A 116 5.68 10.55 -8.91
N ILE A 117 6.16 11.46 -9.75
CA ILE A 117 6.09 11.40 -11.21
C ILE A 117 7.49 11.19 -11.75
N GLN A 118 7.70 10.09 -12.44
CA GLN A 118 8.92 9.80 -13.19
C GLN A 118 8.65 9.97 -14.68
N VAL A 119 9.49 10.76 -15.34
CA VAL A 119 9.42 11.02 -16.78
C VAL A 119 10.65 10.38 -17.40
N LEU A 120 10.44 9.30 -18.16
CA LEU A 120 11.47 8.68 -18.96
C LEU A 120 11.41 9.24 -20.38
N GLY A 121 12.54 9.77 -20.85
CA GLY A 121 12.70 10.47 -22.12
C GLY A 121 13.84 11.47 -22.01
N THR A 122 13.93 12.40 -22.95
CA THR A 122 14.92 13.49 -22.90
C THR A 122 14.17 14.81 -22.92
N PRO A 123 14.17 15.62 -21.84
CA PRO A 123 14.83 15.38 -20.56
C PRO A 123 14.13 14.32 -19.70
N GLN A 124 14.92 13.57 -18.92
CA GLN A 124 14.42 12.75 -17.82
C GLN A 124 14.13 13.65 -16.61
N LYS A 125 13.01 13.43 -15.92
CA LYS A 125 12.60 14.21 -14.74
C LYS A 125 12.00 13.31 -13.66
N GLU A 126 12.17 13.70 -12.41
CA GLU A 126 11.43 13.14 -11.28
C GLU A 126 10.87 14.29 -10.43
N LEU A 127 9.59 14.21 -10.08
CA LEU A 127 8.88 15.28 -9.38
C LEU A 127 7.99 14.69 -8.29
N LYS A 128 7.99 15.32 -7.10
CA LYS A 128 7.02 15.06 -6.04
C LYS A 128 5.92 16.11 -6.09
N VAL A 129 4.66 15.69 -6.13
CA VAL A 129 3.51 16.59 -6.19
C VAL A 129 2.47 16.23 -5.14
N ASN A 130 1.84 17.27 -4.58
CA ASN A 130 0.76 17.16 -3.60
C ASN A 130 -0.59 17.48 -4.28
N ALA A 131 -0.77 17.00 -5.51
CA ALA A 131 -1.96 17.21 -6.33
C ALA A 131 -2.18 15.95 -7.19
N ASN A 132 -3.36 15.81 -7.79
CA ASN A 132 -3.70 14.69 -8.68
C ASN A 132 -3.52 15.02 -10.17
N SER A 133 -2.85 16.12 -10.47
CA SER A 133 -2.55 16.56 -11.84
C SER A 133 -1.25 17.35 -11.89
N LEU A 134 -0.60 17.35 -13.05
CA LEU A 134 0.63 18.07 -13.31
C LEU A 134 0.69 18.51 -14.78
N LEU A 135 0.93 19.79 -15.03
CA LEU A 135 1.38 20.25 -16.34
C LEU A 135 2.89 20.08 -16.43
N LEU A 136 3.34 19.20 -17.33
CA LEU A 136 4.75 18.92 -17.52
C LEU A 136 5.31 19.75 -18.67
N ASN A 137 6.20 20.68 -18.36
CA ASN A 137 6.92 21.51 -19.31
C ASN A 137 8.33 21.87 -18.77
N PRO A 138 9.26 22.33 -19.63
CA PRO A 138 9.29 22.09 -21.08
C PRO A 138 9.64 20.63 -21.41
N LEU A 139 9.16 20.15 -22.56
CA LEU A 139 9.51 18.90 -23.25
C LEU A 139 10.06 19.22 -24.65
N ILE A 140 10.74 18.26 -25.25
CA ILE A 140 11.31 18.39 -26.59
C ILE A 140 10.26 17.95 -27.63
N PRO A 141 10.03 18.71 -28.72
CA PRO A 141 9.13 18.32 -29.81
C PRO A 141 9.51 16.99 -30.49
N GLY A 142 8.51 16.25 -30.97
CA GLY A 142 8.69 15.00 -31.70
C GLY A 142 9.35 13.86 -30.90
N ASN A 143 9.36 13.94 -29.57
CA ASN A 143 9.98 12.95 -28.70
C ASN A 143 8.94 12.07 -28.01
N TYR A 144 9.30 10.80 -27.84
CA TYR A 144 8.52 9.83 -27.10
C TYR A 144 8.85 9.90 -25.60
N TYR A 145 7.82 9.99 -24.76
CA TYR A 145 7.96 10.00 -23.30
C TYR A 145 7.11 8.91 -22.66
N ILE A 146 7.66 8.29 -21.62
CA ILE A 146 6.92 7.43 -20.69
C ILE A 146 6.80 8.15 -19.36
N PHE A 147 5.57 8.34 -18.91
CA PHE A 147 5.25 8.93 -17.62
C PHE A 147 4.84 7.84 -16.67
N THR A 148 5.38 7.84 -15.46
CA THR A 148 5.02 6.93 -14.39
C THR A 148 4.60 7.71 -13.17
N VAL A 149 3.46 7.36 -12.57
CA VAL A 149 2.99 7.92 -11.30
C VAL A 149 2.83 6.80 -10.27
N PHE A 150 3.21 7.08 -9.02
CA PHE A 150 2.91 6.22 -7.87
C PHE A 150 2.71 7.05 -6.60
N ALA A 151 1.86 6.54 -5.72
CA ALA A 151 1.61 7.13 -4.40
C ALA A 151 2.82 6.93 -3.47
N THR A 152 3.01 7.84 -2.51
CA THR A 152 3.97 7.68 -1.41
C THR A 152 3.42 8.29 -0.12
N ASN A 153 3.79 7.71 1.02
CA ASN A 153 3.45 8.20 2.37
C ASN A 153 4.70 8.39 3.26
N GLU A 154 5.83 8.76 2.64
CA GLU A 154 7.17 8.94 3.24
C GLU A 154 7.86 7.64 3.68
N ASN A 155 7.10 6.68 4.19
CA ASN A 155 7.62 5.38 4.64
C ASN A 155 7.77 4.37 3.50
N MET A 156 6.92 4.47 2.47
CA MET A 156 6.90 3.52 1.37
C MET A 156 6.39 4.16 0.07
N ASN A 157 6.72 3.49 -1.04
CA ASN A 157 6.26 3.83 -2.38
C ASN A 157 5.24 2.78 -2.84
N GLY A 158 4.19 3.25 -3.50
CA GLY A 158 3.14 2.41 -4.07
C GLY A 158 3.52 1.82 -5.41
N THR A 159 2.59 1.06 -5.97
CA THR A 159 2.74 0.47 -7.30
C THR A 159 2.78 1.54 -8.38
N LYS A 160 3.69 1.35 -9.34
CA LYS A 160 3.88 2.23 -10.50
C LYS A 160 2.75 2.06 -11.50
N THR A 161 2.17 3.17 -11.94
CA THR A 161 1.18 3.25 -13.02
C THR A 161 1.75 4.11 -14.12
N GLN A 162 1.73 3.63 -15.36
CA GLN A 162 2.42 4.31 -16.47
C GLN A 162 1.51 4.56 -17.66
N ASN A 163 1.82 5.61 -18.41
CA ASN A 163 1.25 5.92 -19.72
C ASN A 163 2.30 6.67 -20.55
N SER A 164 2.14 6.72 -21.87
CA SER A 164 3.15 7.25 -22.78
C SER A 164 2.54 8.00 -23.95
N THR A 165 3.23 9.01 -24.44
CA THR A 165 2.83 9.76 -25.65
C THR A 165 4.04 10.30 -26.39
N ASN A 166 3.84 10.69 -27.65
CA ASN A 166 4.77 11.55 -28.37
C ASN A 166 4.35 13.01 -28.21
N THR A 167 5.30 13.92 -28.00
CA THR A 167 5.05 15.35 -28.16
C THR A 167 4.81 15.67 -29.65
N GLY A 168 4.05 16.73 -29.91
CA GLY A 168 3.80 17.19 -31.27
C GLY A 168 5.09 17.59 -32.01
N TRP A 169 5.06 17.53 -33.33
CA TRP A 169 6.15 18.02 -34.18
C TRP A 169 6.10 19.55 -34.30
N HIS A 170 7.27 20.17 -34.48
CA HIS A 170 7.31 21.56 -34.96
C HIS A 170 6.92 21.55 -36.44
N ILE A 171 5.92 22.36 -36.82
CA ILE A 171 5.48 22.55 -38.20
C ILE A 171 6.30 23.68 -38.82
#